data_AF-A0AAW6VPH8-F1
#
_entry.id   AF-A0AAW6VPH8-F1
#
_cell.length_a   1.000
_cell.length_b   1.000
_cell.length_c   1.000
_cell.angle_alpha   90.00
_cell.angle_beta   90.00
_cell.angle_gamma   90.00
#
_symmetry.space_group_name_H-M   'P 1'
#
loop_
_entity.id
_entity.type
_entity.pdbx_description
1 polymer ?
#
loop_
_entity_poly.entity_id
_entity_poly.type
_entity_poly.pdbx_seq_one_letter_code
_entity_poly.pdbx_strand_id
1 'polypeptide(L)'
;MNFKTILGKADFIEFLRGKKATFLLGCSVTKTCEIPNISQAGIPQKLFLTPTLDAEFLCIKQVKSLPDIAKTPKGVPTPAIITRAIHELKPFSNIEILNLGLEVVPQIEYFKIHNFDINPSNSIDKNANIPAIEIFQKGIEFAQSYETKDDYIILAETIPAGTTTANATAKALEYDCDGYFSSSFKNNPNDIKEKTINNALSNIDSNDDLFDKLSKVSDNVIIFCAGFILGSQNKNQKIVLAGGTQMACVLLVVNSILRSMDGVLDSSNLALFTTKWIEEDKNSNIKALLEQLDFPINAYSSDFDFSLSSHPALKLYDEGEAKEGVGCGGALCYASINGLSKQIITKKIEEFLGE
;
A
#
# COMPACT_ATOMS: atom_id res chain seq x y z
N MET A 1 13.93 2.10 18.06
CA MET A 1 14.33 1.19 16.96
C MET A 1 14.91 2.03 15.84
N ASN A 2 15.65 1.44 14.90
CA ASN A 2 16.28 2.17 13.80
C ASN A 2 15.53 1.95 12.49
N PHE A 3 15.88 2.73 11.47
CA PHE A 3 15.50 2.51 10.08
C PHE A 3 16.76 2.21 9.26
N LYS A 4 16.59 1.64 8.07
CA LYS A 4 17.63 1.44 7.06
C LYS A 4 17.30 2.25 5.82
N THR A 5 18.35 2.71 5.14
CA THR A 5 18.21 3.38 3.83
C THR A 5 18.34 2.33 2.73
N ILE A 6 17.30 2.19 1.92
CA ILE A 6 17.28 1.33 0.74
C ILE A 6 17.91 2.08 -0.44
N LEU A 7 17.45 3.31 -0.68
CA LEU A 7 17.93 4.25 -1.69
C LEU A 7 17.86 5.69 -1.17
N GLY A 8 18.65 6.58 -1.77
CA GLY A 8 18.68 8.00 -1.41
C GLY A 8 19.55 8.31 -0.19
N LYS A 9 19.23 9.39 0.52
CA LYS A 9 20.01 9.89 1.67
C LYS A 9 19.17 9.92 2.93
N ALA A 10 19.76 9.69 4.11
CA ALA A 10 19.02 9.75 5.38
C ALA A 10 18.40 11.14 5.68
N ASP A 11 18.87 12.21 5.03
CA ASP A 11 18.43 13.59 5.27
C ASP A 11 16.90 13.76 5.16
N PHE A 12 16.24 13.07 4.22
CA PHE A 12 14.78 13.20 4.05
C PHE A 12 14.02 12.63 5.26
N ILE A 13 14.33 11.40 5.67
CA ILE A 13 13.64 10.78 6.82
C ILE A 13 14.01 11.46 8.14
N GLU A 14 15.25 11.94 8.28
CA GLU A 14 15.67 12.73 9.44
C GLU A 14 14.98 14.09 9.49
N PHE A 15 14.72 14.74 8.34
CA PHE A 15 13.93 15.97 8.28
C PHE A 15 12.50 15.77 8.83
N LEU A 16 11.92 14.57 8.73
CA LEU A 16 10.59 14.26 9.24
C LEU A 16 10.56 13.99 10.76
N ARG A 17 11.71 13.91 11.43
CA ARG A 17 11.80 13.66 12.86
C ARG A 17 11.04 14.71 13.67
N GLY A 18 10.15 14.25 14.55
CA GLY A 18 9.35 15.12 15.42
C GLY A 18 8.23 15.90 14.73
N LYS A 19 8.07 15.73 13.41
CA LYS A 19 7.04 16.41 12.61
C LYS A 19 5.72 15.67 12.65
N LYS A 20 4.65 16.40 12.32
CA LYS A 20 3.28 15.90 12.31
C LYS A 20 2.93 15.34 10.94
N ALA A 21 2.15 14.26 10.95
CA ALA A 21 1.72 13.57 9.75
C ALA A 21 0.20 13.46 9.68
N THR A 22 -0.36 13.70 8.50
CA THR A 22 -1.68 13.16 8.14
C THR A 22 -1.49 11.79 7.51
N PHE A 23 -2.26 10.80 7.97
CA PHE A 23 -2.28 9.45 7.39
C PHE A 23 -3.50 9.30 6.47
N LEU A 24 -3.25 9.10 5.18
CA LEU A 24 -4.28 8.81 4.17
C LEU A 24 -4.23 7.32 3.82
N LEU A 25 -5.35 6.61 3.97
CA LEU A 25 -5.46 5.20 3.57
C LEU A 25 -6.30 5.07 2.31
N GLY A 26 -5.67 4.71 1.19
CA GLY A 26 -6.34 4.29 -0.04
C GLY A 26 -6.97 2.92 0.12
N CYS A 27 -8.31 2.87 0.13
CA CYS A 27 -9.06 1.63 0.26
C CYS A 27 -9.73 1.28 -1.06
N SER A 28 -9.47 0.09 -1.59
CA SER A 28 -10.06 -0.36 -2.85
C SER A 28 -10.23 -1.87 -2.92
N VAL A 29 -11.20 -2.31 -3.72
CA VAL A 29 -11.43 -3.71 -4.07
C VAL A 29 -11.18 -3.89 -5.56
N THR A 30 -10.40 -4.94 -5.88
CA THR A 30 -10.33 -5.51 -7.22
C THR A 30 -10.95 -6.90 -7.17
N LYS A 31 -11.83 -7.24 -8.12
CA LYS A 31 -12.37 -8.60 -8.22
C LYS A 31 -11.31 -9.65 -8.55
N THR A 32 -10.07 -9.24 -8.84
CA THR A 32 -8.92 -10.15 -8.85
C THR A 32 -8.81 -10.92 -7.55
N CYS A 33 -9.22 -10.35 -6.40
CA CYS A 33 -9.23 -11.05 -5.12
C CYS A 33 -10.22 -12.22 -5.04
N GLU A 34 -11.17 -12.35 -5.97
CA GLU A 34 -12.11 -13.48 -6.04
C GLU A 34 -11.45 -14.75 -6.62
N ILE A 35 -10.29 -14.62 -7.27
CA ILE A 35 -9.53 -15.77 -7.77
C ILE A 35 -9.08 -16.61 -6.56
N PRO A 36 -9.44 -17.91 -6.49
CA PRO A 36 -9.09 -18.74 -5.35
C PRO A 36 -7.59 -18.76 -5.08
N ASN A 37 -7.20 -18.56 -3.82
CA ASN A 37 -5.81 -18.57 -3.32
C ASN A 37 -4.88 -17.50 -3.93
N ILE A 38 -5.42 -16.48 -4.60
CA ILE A 38 -4.62 -15.38 -5.15
C ILE A 38 -4.01 -14.48 -4.07
N SER A 39 -4.67 -14.40 -2.91
CA SER A 39 -4.36 -13.51 -1.80
C SER A 39 -4.76 -14.15 -0.49
N GLN A 40 -4.00 -13.85 0.58
CA GLN A 40 -4.38 -14.15 1.96
C GLN A 40 -4.67 -12.89 2.78
N ALA A 41 -4.80 -11.73 2.12
CA ALA A 41 -5.14 -10.47 2.77
C ALA A 41 -6.60 -10.48 3.24
N GLY A 42 -6.84 -11.10 4.38
CA GLY A 42 -8.13 -11.14 5.08
C GLY A 42 -8.83 -12.50 5.02
N ILE A 43 -10.16 -12.48 5.12
CA ILE A 43 -10.96 -13.67 5.39
C ILE A 43 -11.27 -14.38 4.06
N PRO A 44 -11.01 -15.70 3.94
CA PRO A 44 -11.38 -16.47 2.76
C PRO A 44 -12.86 -16.27 2.39
N GLN A 45 -13.15 -16.10 1.09
CA GLN A 45 -14.49 -15.79 0.54
C GLN A 45 -15.06 -14.41 0.91
N LYS A 46 -14.34 -13.60 1.70
CA LYS A 46 -14.72 -12.23 2.09
C LYS A 46 -13.57 -11.24 1.90
N LEU A 47 -12.67 -11.51 0.95
CA LEU A 47 -11.50 -10.65 0.70
C LEU A 47 -11.92 -9.24 0.27
N PHE A 48 -13.06 -9.09 -0.43
CA PHE A 48 -13.65 -7.78 -0.76
C PHE A 48 -13.93 -6.90 0.47
N LEU A 49 -14.11 -7.51 1.65
CA LEU A 49 -14.40 -6.80 2.89
C LEU A 49 -13.11 -6.34 3.60
N THR A 50 -11.93 -6.88 3.25
CA THR A 50 -10.66 -6.60 3.94
C THR A 50 -10.36 -5.11 4.04
N PRO A 51 -10.41 -4.31 2.96
CA PRO A 51 -10.14 -2.88 3.04
C PRO A 51 -11.05 -2.14 4.02
N THR A 52 -12.32 -2.53 4.07
CA THR A 52 -13.32 -2.01 5.02
C THR A 52 -12.94 -2.35 6.45
N LEU A 53 -12.60 -3.62 6.73
CA LEU A 53 -12.25 -4.06 8.07
C LEU A 53 -10.93 -3.46 8.55
N ASP A 54 -9.95 -3.31 7.66
CA ASP A 54 -8.67 -2.64 7.96
C ASP A 54 -8.89 -1.18 8.33
N ALA A 55 -9.70 -0.46 7.56
CA ALA A 55 -10.05 0.94 7.86
C ALA A 55 -10.78 1.08 9.20
N GLU A 56 -11.77 0.21 9.48
CA GLU A 56 -12.47 0.19 10.76
C GLU A 56 -11.51 -0.12 11.92
N PHE A 57 -10.65 -1.14 11.77
CA PHE A 57 -9.70 -1.49 12.82
C PHE A 57 -8.70 -0.36 13.09
N LEU A 58 -8.14 0.23 12.03
CA LEU A 58 -7.21 1.36 12.13
C LEU A 58 -7.85 2.56 12.86
N CYS A 59 -9.10 2.87 12.54
CA CYS A 59 -9.79 4.04 13.08
C CYS A 59 -10.32 3.81 14.51
N ILE A 60 -10.98 2.67 14.74
CA ILE A 60 -11.79 2.44 15.95
C ILE A 60 -11.50 1.13 16.69
N LYS A 61 -10.48 0.35 16.27
CA LYS A 61 -10.08 -0.96 16.87
C LYS A 61 -11.19 -2.02 16.86
N GLN A 62 -12.15 -1.87 15.97
CA GLN A 62 -13.30 -2.76 15.83
C GLN A 62 -13.53 -3.03 14.35
N VAL A 63 -14.16 -4.15 14.03
CA VAL A 63 -14.54 -4.55 12.67
C VAL A 63 -16.06 -4.65 12.59
N LYS A 64 -16.72 -3.48 12.60
CA LYS A 64 -18.19 -3.35 12.67
C LYS A 64 -18.90 -3.93 11.45
N SER A 65 -18.24 -3.97 10.30
CA SER A 65 -18.80 -4.53 9.07
C SER A 65 -18.66 -6.06 8.98
N LEU A 66 -18.13 -6.72 10.03
CA LEU A 66 -18.05 -8.17 10.15
C LEU A 66 -19.00 -8.70 11.26
N PRO A 67 -20.23 -9.12 10.93
CA PRO A 67 -21.22 -9.52 11.94
C PRO A 67 -20.89 -10.81 12.71
N ASP A 68 -20.15 -11.75 12.12
CA ASP A 68 -19.85 -13.08 12.70
C ASP A 68 -18.36 -13.26 13.07
N ILE A 69 -17.76 -12.26 13.74
CA ILE A 69 -16.31 -12.30 14.08
C ILE A 69 -15.90 -13.58 14.83
N ALA A 70 -16.76 -14.08 15.75
CA ALA A 70 -16.47 -15.24 16.59
C ALA A 70 -16.33 -16.57 15.80
N LYS A 71 -16.87 -16.64 14.58
CA LYS A 71 -16.83 -17.83 13.71
C LYS A 71 -15.74 -17.73 12.63
N THR A 72 -14.96 -16.65 12.64
CA THR A 72 -13.97 -16.38 11.60
C THR A 72 -12.69 -17.20 11.88
N PRO A 73 -12.11 -17.89 10.88
CA PRO A 73 -10.85 -18.60 11.05
C PRO A 73 -9.76 -17.68 11.61
N LYS A 74 -9.00 -18.16 12.60
CA LYS A 74 -7.82 -17.44 13.10
C LYS A 74 -6.70 -17.57 12.06
N GLY A 75 -6.33 -16.45 11.45
CA GLY A 75 -5.21 -16.35 10.51
C GLY A 75 -4.11 -15.43 11.05
N VAL A 76 -3.16 -15.10 10.17
CA VAL A 76 -2.16 -14.05 10.44
C VAL A 76 -2.92 -12.74 10.66
N PRO A 77 -2.71 -12.04 11.79
CA PRO A 77 -3.37 -10.76 12.05
C PRO A 77 -3.07 -9.73 10.96
N THR A 78 -4.03 -8.86 10.65
CA THR A 78 -3.85 -7.79 9.65
C THR A 78 -2.71 -6.84 10.04
N PRO A 79 -1.93 -6.32 9.06
CA PRO A 79 -0.97 -5.25 9.30
C PRO A 79 -1.57 -3.99 9.94
N ALA A 80 -2.90 -3.79 9.85
CA ALA A 80 -3.59 -2.69 10.52
C ALA A 80 -3.33 -2.64 12.03
N ILE A 81 -3.03 -3.78 12.68
CA ILE A 81 -2.68 -3.82 14.12
C ILE A 81 -1.41 -3.04 14.42
N ILE A 82 -0.44 -3.07 13.51
CA ILE A 82 0.84 -2.37 13.65
C ILE A 82 0.60 -0.87 13.50
N THR A 83 -0.06 -0.46 12.42
CA THR A 83 -0.39 0.95 12.15
C THR A 83 -1.21 1.55 13.30
N ARG A 84 -2.22 0.82 13.78
CA ARG A 84 -3.04 1.23 14.93
C ARG A 84 -2.24 1.34 16.22
N ALA A 85 -1.38 0.36 16.52
CA ALA A 85 -0.56 0.37 17.74
C ALA A 85 0.34 1.60 17.76
N ILE A 86 0.94 1.92 16.62
CA ILE A 86 1.78 3.10 16.46
C ILE A 86 0.97 4.37 16.64
N HIS A 87 -0.23 4.46 16.06
CA HIS A 87 -1.12 5.60 16.29
C HIS A 87 -1.50 5.78 17.77
N GLU A 88 -1.68 4.70 18.55
CA GLU A 88 -1.97 4.82 19.99
C GLU A 88 -0.75 5.26 20.82
N LEU A 89 0.46 4.84 20.41
CA LEU A 89 1.71 5.18 21.10
C LEU A 89 2.24 6.57 20.74
N LYS A 90 2.12 6.92 19.45
CA LYS A 90 2.51 8.18 18.86
C LYS A 90 1.47 8.52 17.79
N PRO A 91 0.47 9.35 18.12
CA PRO A 91 -0.60 9.67 17.17
C PRO A 91 -0.08 10.33 15.91
N PHE A 92 -0.63 9.91 14.77
CA PHE A 92 -0.78 10.77 13.61
C PHE A 92 -1.74 11.89 13.97
N SER A 93 -1.60 13.07 13.38
CA SER A 93 -2.54 14.17 13.61
C SER A 93 -3.95 13.83 13.12
N ASN A 94 -4.02 13.18 11.96
CA ASN A 94 -5.25 12.82 11.28
C ASN A 94 -5.11 11.43 10.65
N ILE A 95 -6.21 10.68 10.63
CA ILE A 95 -6.39 9.48 9.79
C ILE A 95 -7.60 9.75 8.91
N GLU A 96 -7.42 9.67 7.60
CA GLU A 96 -8.49 9.88 6.63
C GLU A 96 -8.49 8.72 5.63
N ILE A 97 -9.69 8.30 5.23
CA ILE A 97 -9.88 7.18 4.30
C ILE A 97 -10.20 7.73 2.92
N LEU A 98 -9.52 7.22 1.90
CA LEU A 98 -9.84 7.48 0.50
C LEU A 98 -10.63 6.27 -0.02
N ASN A 99 -11.92 6.45 -0.28
CA ASN A 99 -12.74 5.41 -0.88
C ASN A 99 -12.48 5.35 -2.39
N LEU A 100 -11.57 4.46 -2.79
CA LEU A 100 -11.12 4.27 -4.17
C LEU A 100 -11.79 3.06 -4.83
N GLY A 101 -13.00 2.71 -4.41
CA GLY A 101 -13.74 1.54 -4.92
C GLY A 101 -13.91 0.45 -3.88
N LEU A 102 -14.46 0.80 -2.71
CA LEU A 102 -14.93 -0.16 -1.71
C LEU A 102 -16.26 -0.79 -2.13
N GLU A 103 -16.45 -2.08 -1.84
CA GLU A 103 -17.78 -2.72 -1.91
C GLU A 103 -18.65 -2.38 -0.69
N VAL A 104 -18.01 -2.24 0.48
CA VAL A 104 -18.67 -1.88 1.73
C VAL A 104 -17.94 -0.70 2.34
N VAL A 105 -18.65 0.40 2.60
CA VAL A 105 -18.07 1.60 3.23
C VAL A 105 -17.88 1.34 4.72
N PRO A 106 -16.69 1.65 5.31
CA PRO A 106 -16.41 1.40 6.72
C PRO A 106 -17.28 2.25 7.66
N GLN A 107 -17.69 1.66 8.78
CA GLN A 107 -18.56 2.31 9.77
C GLN A 107 -17.73 3.12 10.80
N ILE A 108 -17.13 4.22 10.34
CA ILE A 108 -16.19 5.06 11.09
C ILE A 108 -16.66 6.52 11.23
N GLU A 109 -17.73 6.72 12.00
CA GLU A 109 -18.48 7.99 12.13
C GLU A 109 -17.63 9.27 12.33
N TYR A 110 -16.53 9.18 13.09
CA TYR A 110 -15.69 10.34 13.45
C TYR A 110 -14.44 10.52 12.57
N PHE A 111 -14.21 9.63 11.60
CA PHE A 111 -13.07 9.68 10.70
C PHE A 111 -13.54 10.09 9.31
N LYS A 112 -12.76 10.95 8.66
CA LYS A 112 -13.12 11.48 7.35
C LYS A 112 -12.98 10.38 6.29
N ILE A 113 -14.05 10.17 5.52
CA ILE A 113 -14.02 9.36 4.30
C ILE A 113 -14.19 10.31 3.11
N HIS A 114 -13.19 10.35 2.24
CA HIS A 114 -13.28 11.03 0.94
C HIS A 114 -13.86 10.05 -0.06
N ASN A 115 -14.97 10.45 -0.69
CA ASN A 115 -15.62 9.66 -1.72
C ASN A 115 -15.36 10.31 -3.08
N PHE A 116 -15.06 9.47 -4.07
CA PHE A 116 -14.71 9.88 -5.42
C PHE A 116 -15.63 9.26 -6.48
N ASP A 117 -16.73 8.62 -6.06
CA ASP A 117 -17.64 7.86 -6.94
C ASP A 117 -16.89 6.85 -7.82
N ILE A 118 -15.93 6.15 -7.23
CA ILE A 118 -15.15 5.09 -7.88
C ILE A 118 -15.76 3.75 -7.48
N ASN A 119 -15.96 2.87 -8.46
CA ASN A 119 -16.42 1.50 -8.23
C ASN A 119 -15.22 0.54 -8.11
N PRO A 120 -15.38 -0.61 -7.42
CA PRO A 120 -14.41 -1.71 -7.46
C PRO A 120 -14.06 -2.12 -8.90
N SER A 121 -12.80 -2.47 -9.16
CA SER A 121 -12.38 -2.93 -10.48
C SER A 121 -12.86 -4.37 -10.74
N ASN A 122 -13.00 -4.75 -12.02
CA ASN A 122 -13.10 -6.16 -12.37
C ASN A 122 -11.74 -6.88 -12.18
N SER A 123 -11.74 -8.19 -12.41
CA SER A 123 -10.53 -9.00 -12.31
C SER A 123 -9.62 -8.80 -13.53
N ILE A 124 -8.33 -8.64 -13.28
CA ILE A 124 -7.34 -8.35 -14.32
C ILE A 124 -7.20 -9.50 -15.34
N ASP A 125 -7.48 -10.75 -14.94
CA ASP A 125 -7.38 -11.92 -15.83
C ASP A 125 -8.43 -11.94 -16.95
N LYS A 126 -9.51 -11.16 -16.81
CA LYS A 126 -10.56 -11.02 -17.82
C LYS A 126 -10.50 -9.67 -18.54
N ASN A 127 -10.30 -8.61 -17.76
CA ASN A 127 -10.12 -7.19 -18.11
C ASN A 127 -10.67 -6.40 -16.91
N ALA A 128 -9.82 -5.61 -16.25
CA ALA A 128 -10.21 -4.84 -15.07
C ALA A 128 -11.26 -3.74 -15.37
N ASN A 129 -11.32 -3.28 -16.63
CA ASN A 129 -12.26 -2.28 -17.15
C ASN A 129 -12.31 -1.01 -16.28
N ILE A 130 -11.13 -0.52 -15.90
CA ILE A 130 -10.99 0.66 -15.05
C ILE A 130 -11.07 1.91 -15.93
N PRO A 131 -11.85 2.94 -15.58
CA PRO A 131 -11.78 4.24 -16.26
C PRO A 131 -10.48 4.97 -15.85
N ALA A 132 -9.34 4.52 -16.38
CA ALA A 132 -8.01 4.85 -15.86
C ALA A 132 -7.70 6.36 -15.91
N ILE A 133 -8.06 7.04 -17.00
CA ILE A 133 -7.87 8.50 -17.13
C ILE A 133 -8.69 9.23 -16.06
N GLU A 134 -9.94 8.84 -15.84
CA GLU A 134 -10.83 9.47 -14.86
C GLU A 134 -10.30 9.30 -13.43
N ILE A 135 -9.85 8.09 -13.07
CA ILE A 135 -9.28 7.83 -11.75
C ILE A 135 -7.98 8.60 -11.53
N PHE A 136 -7.13 8.68 -12.56
CA PHE A 136 -5.90 9.46 -12.52
C PHE A 136 -6.19 10.95 -12.32
N GLN A 137 -7.17 11.50 -13.05
CA GLN A 137 -7.63 12.89 -12.92
C GLN A 137 -8.21 13.16 -11.53
N LYS A 138 -9.04 12.26 -10.99
CA LYS A 138 -9.54 12.35 -9.60
C LYS A 138 -8.38 12.41 -8.58
N GLY A 139 -7.31 11.65 -8.82
CA GLY A 139 -6.08 11.72 -8.02
C GLY A 139 -5.40 13.09 -8.09
N ILE A 140 -5.26 13.67 -9.29
CA ILE A 140 -4.71 15.01 -9.51
C ILE A 140 -5.56 16.08 -8.80
N GLU A 141 -6.86 16.08 -9.04
CA GLU A 141 -7.81 17.05 -8.49
C GLU A 141 -7.84 17.00 -6.96
N PHE A 142 -7.83 15.79 -6.40
CA PHE A 142 -7.74 15.62 -4.96
C PHE A 142 -6.42 16.16 -4.43
N ALA A 143 -5.28 15.82 -5.03
CA ALA A 143 -3.98 16.35 -4.62
C ALA A 143 -3.93 17.89 -4.68
N GLN A 144 -4.53 18.51 -5.69
CA GLN A 144 -4.55 19.96 -5.86
C GLN A 144 -5.47 20.66 -4.84
N SER A 145 -6.62 20.09 -4.52
CA SER A 145 -7.59 20.66 -3.58
C SER A 145 -7.34 20.27 -2.12
N TYR A 146 -6.63 19.17 -1.87
CA TYR A 146 -6.39 18.67 -0.51
C TYR A 146 -5.42 19.57 0.25
N GLU A 147 -5.84 20.00 1.43
CA GLU A 147 -5.02 20.80 2.35
C GLU A 147 -4.91 20.10 3.69
N THR A 148 -3.68 20.05 4.21
CA THR A 148 -3.41 19.64 5.58
C THR A 148 -2.54 20.70 6.26
N LYS A 149 -2.67 20.80 7.59
CA LYS A 149 -1.80 21.64 8.44
C LYS A 149 -0.56 20.88 8.93
N ASP A 150 -0.46 19.60 8.59
CA ASP A 150 0.63 18.73 8.99
C ASP A 150 1.82 18.86 8.03
N ASP A 151 3.01 18.58 8.53
CA ASP A 151 4.25 18.80 7.80
C ASP A 151 4.44 17.83 6.62
N TYR A 152 3.79 16.66 6.67
CA TYR A 152 3.86 15.65 5.62
C TYR A 152 2.62 14.73 5.63
N ILE A 153 2.43 14.04 4.50
CA ILE A 153 1.38 13.06 4.28
C ILE A 153 2.01 11.67 4.25
N ILE A 154 1.40 10.71 4.93
CA ILE A 154 1.66 9.29 4.76
C ILE A 154 0.52 8.74 3.91
N LEU A 155 0.78 8.41 2.65
CA LEU A 155 -0.18 7.85 1.71
C LEU A 155 0.00 6.33 1.65
N ALA A 156 -0.95 5.61 2.22
CA ALA A 156 -0.96 4.16 2.39
C ALA A 156 -2.03 3.48 1.54
N GLU A 157 -1.99 2.16 1.47
CA GLU A 157 -3.00 1.35 0.78
C GLU A 157 -3.51 0.17 1.62
N THR A 158 -4.74 -0.24 1.32
CA THR A 158 -5.24 -1.60 1.58
C THR A 158 -6.06 -2.06 0.38
N ILE A 159 -5.50 -3.00 -0.38
CA ILE A 159 -6.18 -3.68 -1.48
C ILE A 159 -5.80 -5.17 -1.53
N PRO A 160 -6.76 -6.11 -1.41
CA PRO A 160 -6.48 -7.53 -1.59
C PRO A 160 -6.07 -7.80 -3.05
N ALA A 161 -5.08 -8.69 -3.23
CA ALA A 161 -4.46 -8.98 -4.52
C ALA A 161 -3.66 -7.82 -5.17
N GLY A 162 -3.40 -6.73 -4.44
CA GLY A 162 -2.64 -5.57 -4.93
C GLY A 162 -1.23 -5.90 -5.45
N THR A 163 -0.56 -6.92 -4.89
CA THR A 163 0.74 -7.37 -5.42
C THR A 163 0.65 -7.96 -6.82
N THR A 164 -0.47 -8.61 -7.15
CA THR A 164 -0.72 -9.22 -8.46
C THR A 164 -1.05 -8.16 -9.50
N THR A 165 -1.93 -7.20 -9.18
CA THR A 165 -2.25 -6.07 -10.06
C THR A 165 -1.04 -5.16 -10.28
N ALA A 166 -0.23 -4.91 -9.25
CA ALA A 166 1.01 -4.16 -9.37
C ALA A 166 2.04 -4.85 -10.29
N ASN A 167 2.21 -6.18 -10.17
CA ASN A 167 3.10 -6.94 -11.04
C ASN A 167 2.61 -6.92 -12.50
N ALA A 168 1.31 -7.19 -12.73
CA ALA A 168 0.73 -7.11 -14.06
C ALA A 168 0.88 -5.72 -14.68
N THR A 169 0.69 -4.66 -13.89
CA THR A 169 0.88 -3.26 -14.31
C THR A 169 2.32 -3.00 -14.73
N ALA A 170 3.30 -3.35 -13.91
CA ALA A 170 4.72 -3.12 -14.24
C ALA A 170 5.15 -3.89 -15.52
N LYS A 171 4.69 -5.14 -15.68
CA LYS A 171 4.94 -5.93 -16.89
C LYS A 171 4.28 -5.33 -18.13
N ALA A 172 3.04 -4.86 -18.02
CA ALA A 172 2.33 -4.20 -19.12
C ALA A 172 3.03 -2.91 -19.57
N LEU A 173 3.66 -2.22 -18.63
CA LEU A 173 4.48 -1.02 -18.86
C LEU A 173 5.94 -1.35 -19.22
N GLU A 174 6.26 -2.62 -19.48
CA GLU A 174 7.54 -3.09 -20.03
C GLU A 174 8.74 -2.87 -19.09
N TYR A 175 8.52 -2.86 -17.78
CA TYR A 175 9.60 -2.91 -16.80
C TYR A 175 10.14 -4.33 -16.61
N ASP A 176 11.44 -4.43 -16.32
CA ASP A 176 12.07 -5.70 -15.95
C ASP A 176 11.77 -5.99 -14.47
N CYS A 177 10.81 -6.87 -14.22
CA CYS A 177 10.31 -7.12 -12.87
C CYS A 177 10.00 -8.58 -12.54
N ASP A 178 10.56 -9.52 -13.31
CA ASP A 178 10.40 -10.94 -13.03
C ASP A 178 11.02 -11.29 -11.67
N GLY A 179 10.18 -11.84 -10.78
CA GLY A 179 10.57 -12.16 -9.41
C GLY A 179 10.80 -10.96 -8.48
N TYR A 180 10.45 -9.73 -8.89
CA TYR A 180 10.70 -8.53 -8.07
C TYR A 180 9.52 -8.12 -7.18
N PHE A 181 8.32 -8.65 -7.44
CA PHE A 181 7.11 -8.33 -6.68
C PHE A 181 6.90 -9.26 -5.49
N SER A 182 6.54 -8.68 -4.35
CA SER A 182 6.33 -9.44 -3.12
C SER A 182 4.98 -10.16 -3.11
N SER A 183 4.72 -10.90 -2.04
CA SER A 183 3.51 -11.67 -1.84
C SER A 183 3.11 -11.60 -0.38
N SER A 184 1.80 -11.66 -0.11
CA SER A 184 1.33 -11.86 1.25
C SER A 184 1.76 -13.22 1.81
N PHE A 185 1.98 -14.24 0.96
CA PHE A 185 2.37 -15.60 1.36
C PHE A 185 3.89 -15.75 1.54
N LYS A 186 4.31 -16.64 2.45
CA LYS A 186 5.72 -17.09 2.59
C LYS A 186 6.26 -17.75 1.32
N ASN A 187 5.55 -18.77 0.83
CA ASN A 187 5.82 -19.39 -0.46
C ASN A 187 4.87 -18.76 -1.48
N ASN A 188 5.41 -17.99 -2.42
CA ASN A 188 4.58 -17.37 -3.45
C ASN A 188 3.91 -18.49 -4.27
N PRO A 189 2.57 -18.55 -4.37
CA PRO A 189 1.89 -19.48 -5.25
C PRO A 189 2.10 -19.02 -6.70
N ASN A 190 3.32 -19.23 -7.20
CA ASN A 190 3.80 -18.70 -8.47
C ASN A 190 2.84 -19.10 -9.60
N ASP A 191 2.38 -20.35 -9.64
CA ASP A 191 1.52 -20.85 -10.72
C ASP A 191 0.20 -20.07 -10.88
N ILE A 192 -0.46 -19.70 -9.77
CA ILE A 192 -1.76 -18.99 -9.84
C ILE A 192 -1.51 -17.53 -10.23
N LYS A 193 -0.56 -16.85 -9.56
CA LYS A 193 -0.27 -15.45 -9.86
C LYS A 193 0.27 -15.27 -11.27
N GLU A 194 1.22 -16.09 -11.68
CA GLU A 194 1.78 -16.05 -13.04
C GLU A 194 0.70 -16.30 -14.08
N LYS A 195 -0.18 -17.29 -13.87
CA LYS A 195 -1.31 -17.53 -14.77
C LYS A 195 -2.26 -16.33 -14.84
N THR A 196 -2.62 -15.75 -13.70
CA THR A 196 -3.48 -14.55 -13.64
C THR A 196 -2.84 -13.37 -14.37
N ILE A 197 -1.53 -13.14 -14.16
CA ILE A 197 -0.77 -12.07 -14.82
C ILE A 197 -0.67 -12.33 -16.32
N ASN A 198 -0.36 -13.55 -16.75
CA ASN A 198 -0.27 -13.90 -18.17
C ASN A 198 -1.62 -13.71 -18.88
N ASN A 199 -2.73 -14.10 -18.23
CA ASN A 199 -4.07 -13.84 -18.74
C ASN A 199 -4.34 -12.33 -18.83
N ALA A 200 -3.96 -11.56 -17.81
CA ALA A 200 -4.10 -10.10 -17.81
C ALA A 200 -3.33 -9.44 -18.97
N LEU A 201 -2.08 -9.85 -19.18
CA LEU A 201 -1.25 -9.37 -20.29
C LEU A 201 -1.81 -9.79 -21.66
N SER A 202 -2.48 -10.94 -21.76
CA SER A 202 -3.12 -11.37 -23.01
C SER A 202 -4.32 -10.51 -23.42
N ASN A 203 -4.86 -9.68 -22.52
CA ASN A 203 -5.91 -8.72 -22.82
C ASN A 203 -5.36 -7.42 -23.42
N ILE A 204 -4.04 -7.23 -23.43
CA ILE A 204 -3.38 -6.03 -23.97
C ILE A 204 -3.17 -6.20 -25.48
N ASP A 205 -3.61 -5.20 -26.23
CA ASP A 205 -3.45 -5.12 -27.67
C ASP A 205 -2.20 -4.32 -28.02
N SER A 206 -1.59 -4.59 -29.18
CA SER A 206 -0.38 -3.88 -29.62
C SER A 206 -0.54 -2.37 -29.81
N ASN A 207 -1.80 -1.90 -29.92
CA ASN A 207 -2.13 -0.50 -30.13
C ASN A 207 -2.57 0.20 -28.83
N ASP A 208 -2.65 -0.52 -27.71
CA ASP A 208 -3.02 0.07 -26.42
C ASP A 208 -1.98 1.10 -25.99
N ASP A 209 -2.45 2.30 -25.65
CA ASP A 209 -1.61 3.30 -25.01
C ASP A 209 -1.40 3.00 -23.51
N LEU A 210 -0.69 3.90 -22.83
CA LEU A 210 -0.40 3.76 -21.40
C LEU A 210 -1.68 3.60 -20.56
N PHE A 211 -2.71 4.43 -20.79
CA PHE A 211 -3.93 4.40 -20.00
C PHE A 211 -4.85 3.24 -20.41
N ASP A 212 -4.82 2.81 -21.67
CA ASP A 212 -5.48 1.57 -22.10
C ASP A 212 -4.91 0.35 -21.36
N LYS A 213 -3.58 0.25 -21.28
CA LYS A 213 -2.90 -0.79 -20.50
C LYS A 213 -3.31 -0.74 -19.03
N LEU A 214 -3.26 0.44 -18.39
CA LEU A 214 -3.68 0.61 -17.00
C LEU A 214 -5.16 0.24 -16.78
N SER A 215 -6.04 0.57 -17.72
CA SER A 215 -7.47 0.24 -17.69
C SER A 215 -7.70 -1.27 -17.57
N LYS A 216 -6.86 -2.06 -18.24
CA LYS A 216 -7.03 -3.51 -18.38
C LYS A 216 -6.40 -4.31 -17.23
N VAL A 217 -5.24 -3.88 -16.71
CA VAL A 217 -4.43 -4.73 -15.81
C VAL A 217 -4.11 -4.16 -14.43
N SER A 218 -4.48 -2.91 -14.16
CA SER A 218 -4.10 -2.23 -12.91
C SER A 218 -5.19 -2.32 -11.83
N ASP A 219 -5.07 -1.46 -10.83
CA ASP A 219 -6.09 -1.21 -9.82
C ASP A 219 -6.24 0.30 -9.54
N ASN A 220 -7.35 0.66 -8.90
CA ASN A 220 -7.70 2.06 -8.66
C ASN A 220 -6.70 2.76 -7.73
N VAL A 221 -6.06 2.04 -6.80
CA VAL A 221 -5.09 2.63 -5.86
C VAL A 221 -3.87 3.08 -6.61
N ILE A 222 -3.30 2.21 -7.46
CA ILE A 222 -2.09 2.54 -8.23
C ILE A 222 -2.31 3.79 -9.08
N ILE A 223 -3.41 3.80 -9.83
CA ILE A 223 -3.75 4.89 -10.77
C ILE A 223 -4.03 6.20 -10.01
N PHE A 224 -4.84 6.15 -8.95
CA PHE A 224 -5.18 7.33 -8.16
C PHE A 224 -3.95 7.91 -7.48
N CYS A 225 -3.10 7.07 -6.86
CA CYS A 225 -1.89 7.52 -6.19
C CYS A 225 -0.88 8.13 -7.17
N ALA A 226 -0.77 7.61 -8.40
CA ALA A 226 0.05 8.23 -9.45
C ALA A 226 -0.44 9.64 -9.79
N GLY A 227 -1.76 9.81 -9.94
CA GLY A 227 -2.39 11.13 -10.12
C GLY A 227 -2.15 12.05 -8.93
N PHE A 228 -2.25 11.52 -7.71
CA PHE A 228 -2.02 12.28 -6.49
C PHE A 228 -0.58 12.82 -6.39
N ILE A 229 0.43 12.01 -6.74
CA ILE A 229 1.83 12.43 -6.73
C ILE A 229 2.07 13.56 -7.74
N LEU A 230 1.56 13.41 -8.98
CA LEU A 230 1.74 14.42 -10.02
C LEU A 230 0.94 15.70 -9.76
N GLY A 231 -0.27 15.59 -9.20
CA GLY A 231 -1.07 16.74 -8.78
C GLY A 231 -0.47 17.51 -7.60
N SER A 232 0.44 16.90 -6.84
CA SER A 232 1.10 17.51 -5.68
C SER A 232 2.38 18.28 -6.02
N GLN A 233 2.85 18.28 -7.27
CA GLN A 233 4.16 18.86 -7.64
C GLN A 233 4.28 20.37 -7.36
N ASN A 234 3.19 21.12 -7.48
CA ASN A 234 3.18 22.56 -7.17
C ASN A 234 3.05 22.87 -5.67
N LYS A 235 3.00 21.84 -4.82
CA LYS A 235 2.92 21.97 -3.37
C LYS A 235 4.26 21.61 -2.76
N ASN A 236 4.70 22.40 -1.78
CA ASN A 236 5.86 22.04 -0.95
C ASN A 236 5.48 21.01 0.15
N GLN A 237 4.58 20.07 -0.19
CA GLN A 237 4.06 19.06 0.73
C GLN A 237 4.89 17.79 0.59
N LYS A 238 5.46 17.31 1.70
CA LYS A 238 6.15 16.01 1.68
C LYS A 238 5.15 14.87 1.68
N ILE A 239 5.41 13.88 0.84
CA ILE A 239 4.59 12.68 0.68
C ILE A 239 5.48 11.47 0.92
N VAL A 240 5.03 10.61 1.82
CA VAL A 240 5.58 9.29 2.09
C VAL A 240 4.60 8.27 1.53
N LEU A 241 5.01 7.52 0.52
CA LEU A 241 4.30 6.33 0.06
C LEU A 241 4.58 5.19 1.05
N ALA A 242 3.55 4.77 1.79
CA ALA A 242 3.66 3.76 2.81
C ALA A 242 3.12 2.42 2.30
N GLY A 243 4.03 1.57 1.86
CA GLY A 243 3.72 0.26 1.29
C GLY A 243 4.93 -0.37 0.62
N GLY A 244 4.74 -1.58 0.11
CA GLY A 244 5.79 -2.38 -0.48
C GLY A 244 5.86 -2.20 -2.00
N THR A 245 5.93 -3.33 -2.71
CA THR A 245 6.07 -3.35 -4.18
C THR A 245 4.90 -2.70 -4.91
N GLN A 246 3.73 -2.59 -4.28
CA GLN A 246 2.57 -1.83 -4.80
C GLN A 246 2.91 -0.33 -4.92
N MET A 247 3.51 0.26 -3.88
CA MET A 247 3.91 1.68 -3.89
C MET A 247 5.13 1.92 -4.80
N ALA A 248 6.00 0.91 -4.98
CA ALA A 248 7.02 0.98 -6.03
C ALA A 248 6.37 1.00 -7.42
N CYS A 249 5.32 0.21 -7.66
CA CYS A 249 4.58 0.23 -8.91
C CYS A 249 3.87 1.57 -9.17
N VAL A 250 3.36 2.25 -8.14
CA VAL A 250 2.85 3.64 -8.27
C VAL A 250 3.93 4.54 -8.88
N LEU A 251 5.18 4.45 -8.40
CA LEU A 251 6.30 5.23 -8.92
C LEU A 251 6.66 4.83 -10.36
N LEU A 252 6.58 3.54 -10.71
CA LEU A 252 6.79 3.06 -12.08
C LEU A 252 5.72 3.61 -13.04
N VAL A 253 4.46 3.69 -12.60
CA VAL A 253 3.38 4.33 -13.38
C VAL A 253 3.65 5.81 -13.57
N VAL A 254 4.04 6.53 -12.50
CA VAL A 254 4.45 7.94 -12.59
C VAL A 254 5.61 8.11 -13.59
N ASN A 255 6.62 7.24 -13.53
CA ASN A 255 7.77 7.26 -14.43
C ASN A 255 7.35 7.03 -15.90
N SER A 256 6.47 6.07 -16.18
CA SER A 256 5.97 5.82 -17.54
C SER A 256 5.13 6.98 -18.07
N ILE A 257 4.31 7.61 -17.22
CA ILE A 257 3.54 8.80 -17.60
C ILE A 257 4.50 9.94 -17.97
N LEU A 258 5.51 10.21 -17.15
CA LEU A 258 6.52 11.24 -17.41
C LEU A 258 7.29 10.97 -18.71
N ARG A 259 7.74 9.72 -18.94
CA ARG A 259 8.38 9.31 -20.20
C ARG A 259 7.49 9.60 -21.41
N SER A 260 6.19 9.33 -21.31
CA SER A 260 5.26 9.54 -22.44
C SER A 260 5.04 11.01 -22.81
N MET A 261 5.34 11.95 -21.90
CA MET A 261 5.13 13.38 -22.09
C MET A 261 6.42 14.22 -22.00
N ASP A 262 7.60 13.57 -22.04
CA ASP A 262 8.91 14.19 -21.80
C ASP A 262 8.94 15.05 -20.52
N GLY A 263 8.24 14.58 -19.48
CA GLY A 263 8.09 15.26 -18.20
C GLY A 263 9.24 14.99 -17.23
N VAL A 264 9.39 15.86 -16.23
CA VAL A 264 10.37 15.71 -15.14
C VAL A 264 9.64 15.80 -13.80
N LEU A 265 10.04 14.98 -12.83
CA LEU A 265 9.55 15.01 -11.46
C LEU A 265 10.58 15.64 -10.53
N ASP A 266 10.17 16.63 -9.73
CA ASP A 266 10.92 16.97 -8.52
C ASP A 266 10.51 16.00 -7.40
N SER A 267 11.30 14.96 -7.22
CA SER A 267 11.08 13.93 -6.21
C SER A 267 11.66 14.28 -4.84
N SER A 268 12.18 15.51 -4.62
CA SER A 268 12.79 15.93 -3.34
C SER A 268 11.81 15.90 -2.16
N ASN A 269 10.50 15.97 -2.44
CA ASN A 269 9.42 15.88 -1.47
C ASN A 269 8.75 14.49 -1.40
N LEU A 270 9.31 13.49 -2.10
CA LEU A 270 8.73 12.14 -2.19
C LEU A 270 9.68 11.10 -1.59
N ALA A 271 9.11 10.17 -0.82
CA ALA A 271 9.82 8.98 -0.36
C ALA A 271 8.91 7.76 -0.28
N LEU A 272 9.51 6.57 -0.27
CA LEU A 272 8.82 5.31 0.00
C LEU A 272 9.29 4.73 1.34
N PHE A 273 8.34 4.46 2.24
CA PHE A 273 8.62 3.80 3.51
C PHE A 273 7.96 2.42 3.53
N THR A 274 8.74 1.40 3.85
CA THR A 274 8.26 0.01 3.93
C THR A 274 8.80 -0.72 5.17
N THR A 275 8.57 -2.02 5.25
CA THR A 275 9.04 -2.88 6.34
C THR A 275 10.37 -3.53 6.00
N LYS A 276 11.12 -3.95 7.04
CA LYS A 276 12.27 -4.84 6.89
C LYS A 276 11.90 -6.14 6.16
N TRP A 277 10.69 -6.66 6.39
CA TRP A 277 10.23 -7.89 5.73
C TRP A 277 10.11 -7.76 4.21
N ILE A 278 9.88 -6.55 3.67
CA ILE A 278 9.89 -6.29 2.22
C ILE A 278 11.30 -6.02 1.71
N GLU A 279 12.12 -5.28 2.44
CA GLU A 279 13.52 -5.01 2.06
C GLU A 279 14.36 -6.29 1.98
N GLU A 280 14.23 -7.16 2.98
CA GLU A 280 15.05 -8.38 3.12
C GLU A 280 14.38 -9.63 2.52
N ASP A 281 13.26 -9.46 1.81
CA ASP A 281 12.56 -10.56 1.15
C ASP A 281 13.42 -11.16 0.03
N LYS A 282 13.74 -12.45 0.13
CA LYS A 282 14.54 -13.14 -0.89
C LYS A 282 13.75 -13.46 -2.16
N ASN A 283 12.42 -13.36 -2.10
CA ASN A 283 11.51 -13.67 -3.19
C ASN A 283 10.93 -12.41 -3.84
N SER A 284 11.43 -11.22 -3.48
CA SER A 284 11.10 -9.96 -4.15
C SER A 284 12.29 -9.01 -4.12
N ASN A 285 12.24 -7.91 -4.86
CA ASN A 285 13.34 -6.97 -4.92
C ASN A 285 12.84 -5.55 -5.14
N ILE A 286 12.34 -4.93 -4.06
CA ILE A 286 11.84 -3.56 -4.12
C ILE A 286 12.92 -2.56 -4.56
N LYS A 287 14.18 -2.80 -4.20
CA LYS A 287 15.29 -1.93 -4.61
C LYS A 287 15.47 -1.93 -6.13
N ALA A 288 15.47 -3.11 -6.77
CA ALA A 288 15.59 -3.22 -8.22
C ALA A 288 14.39 -2.62 -8.97
N LEU A 289 13.18 -2.65 -8.39
CA LEU A 289 12.04 -1.90 -8.96
C LEU A 289 12.31 -0.39 -8.94
N LEU A 290 12.79 0.14 -7.81
CA LEU A 290 13.03 1.58 -7.65
C LEU A 290 14.24 2.09 -8.45
N GLU A 291 15.24 1.25 -8.70
CA GLU A 291 16.42 1.60 -9.53
C GLU A 291 16.08 1.77 -11.02
N GLN A 292 14.89 1.37 -11.47
CA GLN A 292 14.41 1.56 -12.85
C GLN A 292 13.76 2.93 -13.11
N LEU A 293 13.60 3.75 -12.07
CA LEU A 293 13.03 5.10 -12.18
C LEU A 293 14.05 6.06 -12.81
N ASP A 294 13.57 6.96 -13.67
CA ASP A 294 14.42 8.00 -14.30
C ASP A 294 14.66 9.21 -13.39
N PHE A 295 14.05 9.21 -12.20
CA PHE A 295 14.23 10.23 -11.17
C PHE A 295 14.72 9.59 -9.86
N PRO A 296 15.51 10.32 -9.05
CA PRO A 296 15.98 9.78 -7.78
C PRO A 296 14.82 9.60 -6.81
N ILE A 297 14.88 8.58 -5.94
CA ILE A 297 13.88 8.38 -4.89
C ILE A 297 14.56 8.07 -3.56
N ASN A 298 14.03 8.63 -2.47
CA ASN A 298 14.39 8.23 -1.13
C ASN A 298 13.54 7.04 -0.71
N ALA A 299 14.14 5.96 -0.24
CA ALA A 299 13.43 4.77 0.20
C ALA A 299 14.02 4.18 1.47
N TYR A 300 13.17 3.77 2.41
CA TYR A 300 13.58 3.33 3.74
C TYR A 300 12.75 2.15 4.23
N SER A 301 13.37 1.31 5.06
CA SER A 301 12.69 0.26 5.81
C SER A 301 12.86 0.49 7.32
N SER A 302 11.83 0.16 8.11
CA SER A 302 11.99 0.11 9.57
C SER A 302 12.65 -1.20 9.99
N ASP A 303 13.64 -1.17 10.87
CA ASP A 303 14.24 -2.36 11.50
C ASP A 303 13.36 -2.88 12.66
N PHE A 304 12.13 -3.23 12.31
CA PHE A 304 11.17 -3.87 13.18
C PHE A 304 10.95 -5.32 12.75
N ASP A 305 10.76 -6.18 13.74
CA ASP A 305 10.41 -7.59 13.60
C ASP A 305 9.71 -8.02 14.90
N PHE A 306 9.07 -9.18 14.90
CA PHE A 306 8.40 -9.74 16.08
C PHE A 306 9.33 -10.63 16.92
N SER A 307 10.66 -10.43 16.84
CA SER A 307 11.64 -11.22 17.63
C SER A 307 11.35 -11.20 19.14
N LEU A 308 10.76 -10.13 19.65
CA LEU A 308 10.42 -9.93 21.06
C LEU A 308 9.03 -10.45 21.47
N SER A 309 8.17 -10.84 20.53
CA SER A 309 6.86 -11.42 20.84
C SER A 309 6.96 -12.94 21.00
N SER A 310 6.13 -13.51 21.87
CA SER A 310 5.90 -14.95 21.95
C SER A 310 4.64 -15.41 21.23
N HIS A 311 3.80 -14.49 20.74
CA HIS A 311 2.53 -14.82 20.09
C HIS A 311 2.78 -15.53 18.74
N PRO A 312 2.35 -16.79 18.56
CA PRO A 312 2.69 -17.57 17.36
C PRO A 312 2.27 -16.91 16.05
N ALA A 313 1.10 -16.26 16.02
CA ALA A 313 0.61 -15.62 14.80
C ALA A 313 1.39 -14.35 14.42
N LEU A 314 2.06 -13.69 15.38
CA LEU A 314 2.91 -12.53 15.09
C LEU A 314 4.26 -12.99 14.54
N LYS A 315 4.79 -14.12 15.02
CA LYS A 315 6.01 -14.73 14.47
C LYS A 315 5.91 -15.08 12.99
N LEU A 316 4.70 -15.35 12.49
CA LEU A 316 4.48 -15.64 11.07
C LEU A 316 4.91 -14.47 10.16
N TYR A 317 4.90 -13.22 10.64
CA TYR A 317 5.46 -12.09 9.90
C TYR A 317 6.96 -12.24 9.64
N ASP A 318 7.72 -12.63 10.68
CA ASP A 318 9.16 -12.89 10.58
C ASP A 318 9.47 -14.11 9.70
N GLU A 319 8.47 -14.96 9.46
CA GLU A 319 8.56 -16.09 8.54
C GLU A 319 8.12 -15.78 7.10
N GLY A 320 7.72 -14.53 6.81
CA GLY A 320 7.39 -14.07 5.48
C GLY A 320 5.89 -13.97 5.16
N GLU A 321 5.02 -14.13 6.16
CA GLU A 321 3.57 -13.93 5.99
C GLU A 321 3.18 -12.47 6.20
N ALA A 322 2.15 -11.99 5.48
CA ALA A 322 1.63 -10.62 5.46
C ALA A 322 2.65 -9.55 5.01
N LYS A 323 3.76 -9.39 5.74
CA LYS A 323 4.92 -8.50 5.50
C LYS A 323 4.65 -7.00 5.43
N GLU A 324 3.54 -6.56 4.84
CA GLU A 324 3.20 -5.16 4.61
C GLU A 324 1.70 -5.01 4.36
N GLY A 325 1.20 -3.79 4.50
CA GLY A 325 -0.19 -3.42 4.22
C GLY A 325 -0.66 -2.37 5.20
N VAL A 326 -1.71 -1.63 4.84
CA VAL A 326 -2.31 -0.60 5.72
C VAL A 326 -1.25 0.42 6.19
N GLY A 327 -0.24 0.65 5.34
CA GLY A 327 0.90 1.53 5.61
C GLY A 327 1.74 1.18 6.84
N CYS A 328 1.79 -0.09 7.25
CA CYS A 328 2.48 -0.47 8.48
C CYS A 328 4.00 -0.18 8.42
N GLY A 329 4.64 -0.32 7.26
CA GLY A 329 6.03 0.10 7.06
C GLY A 329 6.25 1.60 7.24
N GLY A 330 5.34 2.42 6.70
CA GLY A 330 5.33 3.87 6.90
C GLY A 330 5.13 4.26 8.36
N ALA A 331 4.18 3.60 9.04
CA ALA A 331 3.95 3.78 10.46
C ALA A 331 5.18 3.39 11.30
N LEU A 332 5.84 2.28 10.98
CA LEU A 332 7.03 1.82 11.69
C LEU A 332 8.22 2.78 11.47
N CYS A 333 8.42 3.29 10.26
CA CYS A 333 9.42 4.34 10.03
C CYS A 333 9.09 5.62 10.82
N TYR A 334 7.81 6.02 10.86
CA TYR A 334 7.34 7.14 11.69
C TYR A 334 7.62 6.91 13.17
N ALA A 335 7.36 5.71 13.68
CA ALA A 335 7.64 5.31 15.04
C ALA A 335 9.15 5.36 15.34
N SER A 336 10.00 4.93 14.40
CA SER A 336 11.46 4.93 14.54
C SER A 336 12.00 6.35 14.71
N ILE A 337 11.62 7.26 13.83
CA ILE A 337 12.06 8.66 13.91
C ILE A 337 11.46 9.40 15.11
N ASN A 338 10.33 8.93 15.64
CA ASN A 338 9.72 9.51 16.86
C ASN A 338 10.08 8.80 18.16
N GLY A 339 11.11 7.93 18.14
CA GLY A 339 11.72 7.39 19.36
C GLY A 339 10.98 6.22 20.00
N LEU A 340 10.05 5.57 19.30
CA LEU A 340 9.42 4.35 19.81
C LEU A 340 10.38 3.16 19.75
N SER A 341 10.35 2.33 20.80
CA SER A 341 11.14 1.11 20.88
C SER A 341 10.36 -0.11 20.37
N LYS A 342 11.09 -1.12 19.88
CA LYS A 342 10.51 -2.39 19.42
C LYS A 342 9.68 -3.02 20.53
N GLN A 343 10.18 -3.00 21.77
CA GLN A 343 9.53 -3.52 22.97
C GLN A 343 8.13 -2.91 23.20
N ILE A 344 8.04 -1.58 23.14
CA ILE A 344 6.77 -0.86 23.41
C ILE A 344 5.75 -1.16 22.30
N ILE A 345 6.20 -1.17 21.03
CA ILE A 345 5.34 -1.47 19.89
C ILE A 345 4.84 -2.90 19.94
N THR A 346 5.73 -3.88 20.19
CA THR A 346 5.36 -5.29 20.31
C THR A 346 4.30 -5.50 21.38
N LYS A 347 4.54 -4.99 22.60
CA LYS A 347 3.57 -5.08 23.70
C LYS A 347 2.22 -4.45 23.31
N LYS A 348 2.25 -3.30 22.64
CA LYS A 348 1.01 -2.63 22.23
C LYS A 348 0.21 -3.42 21.21
N ILE A 349 0.89 -4.13 20.31
CA ILE A 349 0.24 -5.01 19.33
C ILE A 349 -0.37 -6.23 20.02
N GLU A 350 0.35 -6.82 20.98
CA GLU A 350 -0.12 -7.96 21.79
C GLU A 350 -1.40 -7.63 22.58
N GLU A 351 -1.54 -6.40 23.10
CA GLU A 351 -2.78 -5.94 23.77
C GLU A 351 -4.02 -6.07 22.87
N PHE A 352 -3.88 -5.90 21.54
CA PHE A 352 -5.00 -6.07 20.61
C PHE A 352 -5.38 -7.53 20.35
N LEU A 353 -4.50 -8.46 20.70
CA LEU A 353 -4.71 -9.91 20.59
C LEU A 353 -5.20 -10.52 21.92
N GLY A 354 -5.34 -9.71 22.97
CA GLY A 354 -5.80 -10.12 24.28
C GLY A 354 -4.71 -10.66 25.21
N GLU A 355 -3.44 -10.29 24.96
CA GLU A 355 -2.28 -10.62 25.79
C GLU A 355 -1.80 -9.45 26.67
#